data_AF-A0A067LTN6-F1
#
_entry.id   AF-A0A067LTN6-F1
#
_cell.length_a   1.000
_cell.length_b   1.000
_cell.length_c   1.000
_cell.angle_alpha   90.00
_cell.angle_beta   90.00
_cell.angle_gamma   90.00
#
_symmetry.space_group_name_H-M   'P 1'
#
loop_
_entity.id
_entity.type
_entity.pdbx_description
1 polymer ?
#
loop_
_entity_poly.entity_id
_entity_poly.type
_entity_poly.pdbx_seq_one_letter_code
_entity_poly.pdbx_strand_id
1 'polypeptide(L)'
;MLQAIAITLNGSCILLLTPQAINLNLQKLCLHVGGAQASFQHARPMAMNAGLHFQLREYTIKCLSSVGVLTQEGEAQAAQAAMPLWVICPARVQKEAVEADLEELQRPSNNSILSEIFRIMPRVIFLFNDWFAVREVHDRLDGAIDEALLLTALTLGFVSENNLEQLELLGDVVLEVFSIICETLNTKNRNMCMTIIEAAKERVCNQALYDISKDLIGRIRAIPPTEITKVSPFTNNQEPREQLLSVKDVADSFEAIIGAAWKSSPEFQDTFRAAGNLGMVIQGITSWRQIVDLAPPKGVLSDEAKNKLGALSKLMEPAEAFNEHNAFNFVLCSSGKPQDDLLKHMEHIGTALINLLQVEYDIGRYPDANPGLLTKLKMDGDTLIALCVDSGLSDFIPAGPGSYAITIYSELQQRAKSEYSNIVGRWWEYVEDEPPKTLQVFLRELVAAIFISDNFSLHGRVSEFFNKFFAPFLCAHVTPKAISSSGRQIAYSYIRAKGCNAFGFTDPQKIGSGTDAKWRCQGTCEAARYPGWADWAPNS
;
A
#
# COMPACT_ATOMS: atom_id res chain seq x y z
N MET A 1 -12.65 -31.52 11.31
CA MET A 1 -12.09 -32.89 11.36
C MET A 1 -12.16 -33.42 9.92
N LEU A 2 -11.01 -33.60 9.26
CA LEU A 2 -10.93 -34.09 7.87
C LEU A 2 -11.10 -35.62 7.86
N GLN A 3 -11.96 -36.16 7.00
CA GLN A 3 -12.03 -37.60 6.74
C GLN A 3 -11.08 -37.98 5.60
N ALA A 4 -10.30 -39.05 5.79
CA ALA A 4 -9.42 -39.60 4.79
C ALA A 4 -10.04 -40.84 4.15
N ILE A 5 -10.27 -40.81 2.83
CA ILE A 5 -10.77 -41.94 2.04
C ILE A 5 -9.61 -42.46 1.20
N ALA A 6 -9.11 -43.65 1.51
CA ALA A 6 -8.12 -44.33 0.70
C ALA A 6 -8.81 -45.10 -0.44
N ILE A 7 -8.55 -44.72 -1.69
CA ILE A 7 -9.05 -45.39 -2.89
C ILE A 7 -7.89 -46.11 -3.55
N THR A 8 -7.92 -47.44 -3.56
CA THR A 8 -6.89 -48.26 -4.19
C THR A 8 -7.35 -48.70 -5.58
N LEU A 9 -6.61 -48.32 -6.62
CA LEU A 9 -6.84 -48.70 -8.02
C LEU A 9 -5.55 -49.28 -8.60
N ASN A 10 -5.61 -50.52 -9.11
CA ASN A 10 -4.49 -51.23 -9.75
C ASN A 10 -3.17 -51.19 -8.95
N GLY A 11 -3.25 -51.32 -7.62
CA GLY A 11 -2.07 -51.33 -6.74
C GLY A 11 -1.56 -49.94 -6.33
N SER A 12 -2.14 -48.85 -6.83
CA SER A 12 -1.87 -47.48 -6.37
C SER A 12 -2.97 -47.00 -5.43
N CYS A 13 -2.58 -46.37 -4.31
CA CYS A 13 -3.50 -45.85 -3.31
C CYS A 13 -3.57 -44.32 -3.40
N ILE A 14 -4.78 -43.79 -3.57
CA ILE A 14 -5.06 -42.34 -3.59
C ILE A 14 -5.78 -42.00 -2.28
N LEU A 15 -5.22 -41.07 -1.51
CA LEU A 15 -5.82 -40.61 -0.26
C LEU A 15 -6.61 -39.32 -0.51
N LEU A 16 -7.92 -39.37 -0.35
CA LEU A 16 -8.83 -38.24 -0.51
C LEU A 16 -9.17 -37.66 0.86
N LEU A 17 -8.75 -36.42 1.14
CA LEU A 17 -9.10 -35.71 2.38
C LEU A 17 -10.32 -34.83 2.12
N THR A 18 -11.42 -35.06 2.84
CA THR A 18 -12.68 -34.36 2.61
C THR A 18 -13.29 -33.87 3.92
N PRO A 19 -13.95 -32.69 3.94
CA PRO A 19 -14.60 -32.15 5.13
C PRO A 19 -15.99 -32.75 5.41
N GLN A 20 -16.52 -33.64 4.56
CA GLN A 20 -17.79 -34.36 4.74
C GLN A 20 -17.65 -35.84 4.36
N ALA A 21 -18.46 -36.71 4.96
CA ALA A 21 -18.51 -38.14 4.61
C ALA A 21 -19.10 -38.34 3.21
N ILE A 22 -18.24 -38.63 2.22
CA ILE A 22 -18.67 -38.95 0.86
C ILE A 22 -18.95 -40.45 0.75
N ASN A 23 -20.23 -40.81 0.54
CA ASN A 23 -20.60 -42.18 0.16
C ASN A 23 -20.32 -42.37 -1.34
N LEU A 24 -19.16 -42.95 -1.65
CA LEU A 24 -18.81 -43.32 -3.02
C LEU A 24 -19.54 -44.61 -3.41
N ASN A 25 -20.54 -44.51 -4.30
CA ASN A 25 -21.19 -45.69 -4.87
C ASN A 25 -20.32 -46.25 -6.01
N LEU A 26 -19.46 -47.21 -5.67
CA LEU A 26 -18.51 -47.85 -6.58
C LEU A 26 -19.16 -48.77 -7.63
N GLN A 27 -20.49 -49.00 -7.60
CA GLN A 27 -21.16 -49.87 -8.58
C GLN A 27 -21.30 -49.25 -10.00
N LYS A 28 -20.94 -47.98 -10.20
CA LYS A 28 -21.06 -47.28 -11.50
C LYS A 28 -19.74 -46.82 -12.12
N LEU A 29 -18.60 -47.32 -11.64
CA LEU A 29 -17.29 -47.07 -12.25
C LEU A 29 -17.01 -48.13 -13.33
N CYS A 30 -17.58 -47.94 -14.53
CA CYS A 30 -17.15 -48.71 -15.71
C CYS A 30 -15.90 -48.08 -16.31
N LEU A 31 -14.73 -48.60 -15.93
CA LEU A 31 -13.49 -48.35 -16.66
C LEU A 31 -13.50 -49.19 -17.95
N HIS A 32 -13.66 -48.53 -19.10
CA HIS A 32 -13.34 -49.14 -20.39
C HIS A 32 -11.82 -49.26 -20.51
N VAL A 33 -11.26 -50.38 -20.05
CA VAL A 33 -9.89 -50.79 -20.39
C VAL A 33 -10.00 -51.70 -21.61
N GLY A 34 -9.41 -51.27 -22.72
CA GLY A 34 -9.39 -52.03 -23.96
C GLY A 34 -8.80 -53.42 -23.75
N GLY A 35 -9.59 -54.44 -24.10
CA GLY A 35 -9.08 -55.71 -24.63
C GLY A 35 -8.42 -56.68 -23.65
N ALA A 36 -9.05 -57.03 -22.53
CA ALA A 36 -8.95 -58.37 -21.93
C ALA A 36 -10.02 -58.56 -20.84
N GLN A 37 -10.88 -59.56 -20.99
CA GLN A 37 -11.73 -60.04 -19.90
C GLN A 37 -10.85 -60.72 -18.84
N ALA A 38 -10.68 -60.09 -17.69
CA ALA A 38 -10.23 -60.77 -16.48
C ALA A 38 -11.34 -60.69 -15.43
N SER A 39 -11.96 -61.83 -15.13
CA SER A 39 -12.94 -61.98 -14.07
C SER A 39 -12.26 -61.94 -12.70
N PHE A 40 -12.64 -61.01 -11.82
CA PHE A 40 -12.28 -61.07 -10.40
C PHE A 40 -13.51 -61.39 -9.56
N GLN A 41 -13.53 -62.60 -8.99
CA GLN A 41 -14.43 -62.98 -7.90
C GLN A 41 -13.72 -62.73 -6.56
N HIS A 42 -14.48 -62.10 -5.64
CA HIS A 42 -14.25 -61.94 -4.20
C HIS A 42 -13.65 -60.60 -3.72
N ALA A 43 -14.53 -59.68 -3.31
CA ALA A 43 -14.25 -58.68 -2.29
C ALA A 43 -15.34 -58.78 -1.20
N ARG A 44 -14.94 -58.99 0.07
CA ARG A 44 -15.84 -58.94 1.25
C ARG A 44 -15.93 -57.50 1.77
N PRO A 45 -17.11 -57.01 2.20
CA PRO A 45 -17.23 -55.70 2.81
C PRO A 45 -16.84 -55.75 4.30
N MET A 46 -16.08 -54.74 4.77
CA MET A 46 -15.87 -54.46 6.19
C MET A 46 -16.78 -53.30 6.61
N ALA A 47 -17.59 -53.50 7.65
CA ALA A 47 -18.47 -52.48 8.22
C ALA A 47 -17.74 -51.65 9.28
N MET A 48 -17.95 -50.33 9.29
CA MET A 48 -17.63 -49.46 10.43
C MET A 48 -18.90 -48.79 10.95
N ASN A 49 -19.04 -48.76 12.28
CA ASN A 49 -20.22 -48.29 13.01
C ASN A 49 -20.35 -46.77 13.02
N ALA A 50 -21.61 -46.31 12.99
CA ALA A 50 -22.05 -44.94 12.96
C ALA A 50 -22.10 -44.28 14.36
N GLY A 51 -22.00 -42.95 14.38
CA GLY A 51 -22.56 -42.12 15.44
C GLY A 51 -21.74 -40.88 15.79
N LEU A 52 -21.98 -39.76 15.09
CA LEU A 52 -21.80 -38.39 15.58
C LEU A 52 -22.57 -37.43 14.64
N HIS A 53 -23.49 -36.64 15.20
CA HIS A 53 -24.25 -35.61 14.47
C HIS A 53 -23.64 -34.23 14.74
N PHE A 54 -23.50 -33.41 13.70
CA PHE A 54 -23.12 -32.00 13.81
C PHE A 54 -24.04 -31.12 12.97
N GLN A 55 -24.45 -29.98 13.55
CA GLN A 55 -25.30 -28.96 12.92
C GLN A 55 -24.46 -27.97 12.11
N LEU A 56 -24.86 -27.72 10.87
CA LEU A 56 -24.31 -26.67 10.02
C LEU A 56 -24.93 -25.31 10.36
N ARG A 57 -24.14 -24.24 10.26
CA ARG A 57 -24.61 -22.86 10.42
C ARG A 57 -25.38 -22.39 9.18
N GLU A 58 -26.38 -21.54 9.40
CA GLU A 58 -27.37 -21.11 8.40
C GLU A 58 -26.75 -20.46 7.13
N TYR A 59 -25.62 -19.78 7.28
CA TYR A 59 -24.88 -19.19 6.14
C TYR A 59 -24.35 -20.26 5.17
N THR A 60 -23.85 -21.39 5.70
CA THR A 60 -23.36 -22.52 4.89
C THR A 60 -24.50 -23.19 4.13
N ILE A 61 -25.70 -23.27 4.73
CA ILE A 61 -26.90 -23.80 4.08
C ILE A 61 -27.36 -22.87 2.95
N LYS A 62 -27.34 -21.56 3.16
CA LYS A 62 -27.69 -20.57 2.13
C LYS A 62 -26.71 -20.57 0.94
N CYS A 63 -25.41 -20.69 1.20
CA CYS A 63 -24.39 -20.82 0.15
C CYS A 63 -24.53 -22.10 -0.66
N LEU A 64 -24.87 -23.24 -0.04
CA LEU A 64 -25.02 -24.52 -0.74
C LEU A 64 -26.35 -24.64 -1.50
N SER A 65 -27.40 -23.94 -1.04
CA SER A 65 -28.69 -23.87 -1.71
C SER A 65 -28.63 -22.99 -2.98
N SER A 66 -27.83 -21.92 -2.98
CA SER A 66 -27.74 -20.99 -4.12
C SER A 66 -26.97 -21.52 -5.32
N VAL A 67 -26.16 -22.58 -5.14
CA VAL A 67 -25.45 -23.29 -6.22
C VAL A 67 -26.07 -24.65 -6.55
N GLY A 68 -27.30 -24.92 -6.07
CA GLY A 68 -28.07 -26.12 -6.44
C GLY A 68 -27.51 -27.43 -5.89
N VAL A 69 -26.61 -27.38 -4.91
CA VAL A 69 -25.97 -28.57 -4.31
C VAL A 69 -26.93 -29.33 -3.38
N LEU A 70 -27.96 -28.66 -2.87
CA LEU A 70 -29.05 -29.26 -2.10
C LEU A 70 -30.27 -29.43 -3.00
N THR A 71 -30.55 -30.65 -3.44
CA THR A 71 -31.85 -31.01 -4.01
C THR A 71 -32.74 -31.59 -2.91
N GLN A 72 -33.94 -31.03 -2.74
CA GLN A 72 -34.97 -31.74 -1.98
C GLN A 72 -35.35 -32.99 -2.77
N GLU A 73 -35.34 -34.14 -2.10
CA GLU A 73 -35.69 -35.44 -2.70
C GLU A 73 -37.06 -35.39 -3.37
N GLY A 74 -37.11 -35.72 -4.65
CA GLY A 74 -38.37 -35.88 -5.37
C GLY A 74 -38.23 -35.89 -6.89
N GLU A 75 -38.17 -37.11 -7.43
CA GLU A 75 -38.48 -37.50 -8.81
C GLU A 75 -37.41 -37.39 -9.90
N ALA A 76 -37.32 -38.51 -10.61
CA ALA A 76 -36.34 -38.90 -11.59
C ALA A 76 -36.76 -38.49 -13.01
N GLN A 77 -35.79 -38.15 -13.86
CA GLN A 77 -35.42 -38.96 -15.05
C GLN A 77 -34.39 -38.23 -15.94
N ALA A 78 -33.38 -39.01 -16.32
CA ALA A 78 -32.56 -38.95 -17.54
C ALA A 78 -32.33 -37.60 -18.23
N ALA A 79 -31.11 -37.08 -18.07
CA ALA A 79 -30.35 -36.49 -19.18
C ALA A 79 -28.87 -36.83 -19.01
N GLN A 80 -28.28 -37.38 -20.07
CA GLN A 80 -26.85 -37.58 -20.22
C GLN A 80 -26.13 -36.22 -20.14
N ALA A 81 -25.32 -36.03 -19.10
CA ALA A 81 -24.26 -35.03 -19.11
C ALA A 81 -23.13 -35.57 -18.23
N ALA A 82 -21.95 -35.76 -18.81
CA ALA A 82 -20.73 -35.88 -18.06
C ALA A 82 -20.58 -34.58 -17.24
N MET A 83 -20.61 -34.66 -15.91
CA MET A 83 -20.36 -33.51 -15.05
C MET A 83 -18.84 -33.34 -14.87
N PRO A 84 -18.29 -32.12 -15.09
CA PRO A 84 -16.91 -31.84 -14.75
C PRO A 84 -16.73 -31.74 -13.24
N LEU A 85 -15.53 -32.05 -12.78
CA LEU A 85 -15.08 -31.81 -11.41
C LEU A 85 -15.01 -30.29 -11.20
N TRP A 86 -15.96 -29.71 -10.48
CA TRP A 86 -15.92 -28.28 -10.16
C TRP A 86 -15.04 -28.03 -8.95
N VAL A 87 -13.94 -27.32 -9.18
CA VAL A 87 -13.11 -26.72 -8.13
C VAL A 87 -13.86 -25.51 -7.59
N ILE A 88 -14.25 -25.53 -6.31
CA ILE A 88 -14.85 -24.38 -5.65
C ILE A 88 -13.72 -23.38 -5.38
N CYS A 89 -13.64 -22.35 -6.21
CA CYS A 89 -12.66 -21.26 -6.10
C CYS A 89 -13.41 -19.97 -5.73
N PRO A 90 -13.16 -19.34 -4.56
CA PRO A 90 -13.74 -18.06 -4.24
C PRO A 90 -12.78 -16.95 -4.69
N ALA A 91 -12.88 -16.51 -5.94
CA ALA A 91 -12.55 -15.16 -6.42
C ALA A 91 -12.55 -15.14 -7.97
N ARG A 92 -12.99 -14.01 -8.55
CA ARG A 92 -13.00 -13.79 -10.01
C ARG A 92 -11.63 -13.85 -10.68
N VAL A 93 -10.54 -13.61 -9.93
CA VAL A 93 -9.19 -13.42 -10.49
C VAL A 93 -8.50 -14.74 -10.85
N GLN A 94 -8.78 -15.84 -10.13
CA GLN A 94 -8.21 -17.15 -10.47
C GLN A 94 -9.06 -17.95 -11.46
N LYS A 95 -10.30 -17.51 -11.69
CA LYS A 95 -11.24 -18.17 -12.59
C LYS A 95 -10.75 -18.13 -14.05
N GLU A 96 -10.24 -16.99 -14.50
CA GLU A 96 -9.79 -16.81 -15.90
C GLU A 96 -8.53 -17.61 -16.24
N ALA A 97 -7.59 -17.75 -15.28
CA ALA A 97 -6.39 -18.57 -15.46
C ALA A 97 -6.73 -20.07 -15.50
N VAL A 98 -7.71 -20.50 -14.70
CA VAL A 98 -8.20 -21.89 -14.71
C VAL A 98 -9.05 -22.15 -15.96
N GLU A 99 -9.84 -21.17 -16.44
CA GLU A 99 -10.66 -21.28 -17.66
C GLU A 99 -9.83 -21.29 -18.95
N ALA A 100 -8.75 -20.50 -19.05
CA ALA A 100 -7.83 -20.52 -20.19
C ALA A 100 -7.09 -21.86 -20.32
N ASP A 101 -6.65 -22.43 -19.20
CA ASP A 101 -6.07 -23.78 -19.17
C ASP A 101 -7.12 -24.85 -19.55
N LEU A 102 -8.40 -24.66 -19.18
CA LEU A 102 -9.53 -25.54 -19.54
C LEU A 102 -9.94 -25.50 -21.02
N GLU A 103 -9.74 -24.39 -21.73
CA GLU A 103 -9.98 -24.32 -23.17
C GLU A 103 -8.91 -25.05 -23.98
N GLU A 104 -7.66 -25.09 -23.51
CA GLU A 104 -6.58 -25.88 -24.11
C GLU A 104 -6.75 -27.40 -23.86
N LEU A 105 -7.60 -27.76 -22.89
CA LEU A 105 -7.88 -29.13 -22.42
C LEU A 105 -8.92 -29.94 -23.22
N GLN A 106 -9.49 -29.42 -24.33
CA GLN A 106 -10.51 -30.14 -25.12
C GLN A 106 -9.97 -31.19 -26.12
N ARG A 107 -8.66 -31.52 -26.13
CA ARG A 107 -8.10 -32.52 -27.05
C ARG A 107 -8.05 -33.93 -26.43
N PRO A 108 -8.72 -34.94 -27.02
CA PRO A 108 -8.84 -36.26 -26.41
C PRO A 108 -7.58 -37.11 -26.67
N SER A 109 -6.89 -37.52 -25.61
CA SER A 109 -5.95 -38.65 -25.68
C SER A 109 -6.12 -39.56 -24.46
N ASN A 110 -6.16 -40.87 -24.70
CA ASN A 110 -6.74 -41.94 -23.86
C ASN A 110 -6.05 -42.25 -22.50
N ASN A 111 -5.33 -41.30 -21.89
CA ASN A 111 -4.76 -41.41 -20.53
C ASN A 111 -5.36 -40.37 -19.55
N SER A 112 -6.65 -40.05 -19.73
CA SER A 112 -7.15 -38.66 -19.77
C SER A 112 -7.77 -38.06 -18.49
N ILE A 113 -7.64 -38.65 -17.30
CA ILE A 113 -8.22 -38.04 -16.08
C ILE A 113 -7.26 -38.13 -14.90
N LEU A 114 -6.66 -39.30 -14.63
CA LEU A 114 -5.72 -39.44 -13.51
C LEU A 114 -4.46 -38.60 -13.71
N SER A 115 -3.90 -38.57 -14.93
CA SER A 115 -2.77 -37.69 -15.27
C SER A 115 -3.12 -36.22 -15.04
N GLU A 116 -4.36 -35.82 -15.34
CA GLU A 116 -4.83 -34.44 -15.17
C GLU A 116 -5.06 -34.09 -13.70
N ILE A 117 -5.63 -35.01 -12.93
CA ILE A 117 -5.77 -34.88 -11.48
C ILE A 117 -4.38 -34.75 -10.83
N PHE A 118 -3.42 -35.60 -11.19
CA PHE A 118 -2.05 -35.51 -10.66
C PHE A 118 -1.33 -34.22 -11.08
N ARG A 119 -1.68 -33.64 -12.23
CA ARG A 119 -1.15 -32.35 -12.69
C ARG A 119 -1.72 -31.17 -11.90
N ILE A 120 -2.99 -31.20 -11.52
CA ILE A 120 -3.67 -30.12 -10.80
C ILE A 120 -3.52 -30.25 -9.28
N MET A 121 -3.39 -31.47 -8.75
CA MET A 121 -3.35 -31.75 -7.31
C MET A 121 -2.30 -30.92 -6.54
N PRO A 122 -1.05 -30.74 -7.03
CA PRO A 122 -0.08 -29.90 -6.34
C PRO A 122 -0.59 -28.46 -6.18
N ARG A 123 -1.18 -27.86 -7.24
CA ARG A 123 -1.75 -26.50 -7.18
C ARG A 123 -2.88 -26.41 -6.14
N VAL A 124 -3.75 -27.43 -6.08
CA VAL A 124 -4.83 -27.48 -5.09
C VAL A 124 -4.29 -27.58 -3.66
N ILE A 125 -3.27 -28.41 -3.43
CA ILE A 125 -2.60 -28.53 -2.11
C ILE A 125 -1.93 -27.19 -1.74
N PHE A 126 -1.28 -26.51 -2.69
CA PHE A 126 -0.71 -25.18 -2.46
C PHE A 126 -1.80 -24.18 -2.04
N LEU A 127 -2.91 -24.10 -2.77
CA LEU A 127 -4.04 -23.22 -2.42
C LEU A 127 -4.60 -23.50 -1.02
N PHE A 128 -4.71 -24.77 -0.61
CA PHE A 128 -5.14 -25.10 0.74
C PHE A 128 -4.13 -24.63 1.78
N ASN A 129 -2.83 -24.86 1.56
CA ASN A 129 -1.77 -24.41 2.47
C ASN A 129 -1.75 -22.89 2.60
N ASP A 130 -1.97 -22.16 1.51
CA ASP A 130 -2.03 -20.69 1.51
C ASP A 130 -3.23 -20.21 2.31
N TRP A 131 -4.39 -20.83 2.12
CA TRP A 131 -5.58 -20.50 2.90
C TRP A 131 -5.41 -20.80 4.40
N PHE A 132 -4.75 -21.91 4.76
CA PHE A 132 -4.43 -22.20 6.17
C PHE A 132 -3.47 -21.18 6.77
N ALA A 133 -2.44 -20.75 6.02
CA ALA A 133 -1.51 -19.71 6.47
C ALA A 133 -2.23 -18.38 6.69
N VAL A 134 -3.08 -17.97 5.75
CA VAL A 134 -3.94 -16.78 5.87
C VAL A 134 -4.83 -16.90 7.09
N ARG A 135 -5.48 -18.05 7.32
CA ARG A 135 -6.39 -18.23 8.45
C ARG A 135 -5.68 -18.15 9.80
N GLU A 136 -4.52 -18.77 9.91
CA GLU A 136 -3.72 -18.72 11.12
C GLU A 136 -3.28 -17.30 11.47
N VAL A 137 -2.80 -16.54 10.47
CA VAL A 137 -2.41 -15.14 10.67
C VAL A 137 -3.63 -14.28 10.95
N HIS A 138 -4.74 -14.50 10.24
CA HIS A 138 -6.00 -13.78 10.46
C HIS A 138 -6.53 -13.97 11.89
N ASP A 139 -6.50 -15.20 12.40
CA ASP A 139 -6.95 -15.51 13.76
C ASP A 139 -6.04 -14.86 14.81
N ARG A 140 -4.72 -14.80 14.56
CA ARG A 140 -3.78 -14.04 15.39
C ARG A 140 -4.08 -12.54 15.41
N LEU A 141 -4.62 -12.00 14.32
CA LEU A 141 -4.97 -10.59 14.16
C LEU A 141 -6.42 -10.29 14.59
N ASP A 142 -7.03 -11.20 15.38
CA ASP A 142 -8.41 -11.11 15.88
C ASP A 142 -9.46 -10.93 14.76
N GLY A 143 -9.13 -11.38 13.55
CA GLY A 143 -9.96 -11.23 12.36
C GLY A 143 -10.22 -9.80 11.90
N ALA A 144 -9.31 -8.88 12.22
CA ALA A 144 -9.43 -7.47 11.87
C ALA A 144 -9.12 -7.16 10.39
N ILE A 145 -8.61 -8.12 9.61
CA ILE A 145 -8.12 -7.90 8.24
C ILE A 145 -8.94 -8.73 7.25
N ASP A 146 -9.27 -8.13 6.11
CA ASP A 146 -9.84 -8.87 4.97
C ASP A 146 -8.89 -9.99 4.51
N GLU A 147 -9.41 -11.22 4.39
CA GLU A 147 -8.61 -12.41 4.05
C GLU A 147 -7.92 -12.30 2.68
N ALA A 148 -8.50 -11.58 1.71
CA ALA A 148 -7.92 -11.44 0.38
C ALA A 148 -6.74 -10.43 0.40
N LEU A 149 -6.87 -9.35 1.16
CA LEU A 149 -5.74 -8.45 1.42
C LEU A 149 -4.63 -9.14 2.20
N LEU A 150 -4.97 -9.97 3.18
CA LEU A 150 -3.98 -10.73 3.95
C LEU A 150 -3.27 -11.78 3.09
N LEU A 151 -3.99 -12.48 2.21
CA LEU A 151 -3.40 -13.38 1.22
C LEU A 151 -2.39 -12.63 0.34
N THR A 152 -2.75 -11.43 -0.11
CA THR A 152 -1.86 -10.58 -0.92
C THR A 152 -0.61 -10.22 -0.12
N ALA A 153 -0.76 -9.78 1.13
CA ALA A 153 0.35 -9.40 2.00
C ALA A 153 1.31 -10.55 2.35
N LEU A 154 0.82 -11.80 2.35
CA LEU A 154 1.63 -13.01 2.59
C LEU A 154 2.25 -13.61 1.32
N THR A 155 1.96 -13.03 0.14
CA THR A 155 2.38 -13.59 -1.15
C THR A 155 3.37 -12.67 -1.84
N LEU A 156 4.65 -13.05 -1.83
CA LEU A 156 5.71 -12.45 -2.62
C LEU A 156 5.56 -12.89 -4.09
N GLY A 157 5.82 -12.03 -5.07
CA GLY A 157 5.93 -12.47 -6.46
C GLY A 157 5.48 -11.49 -7.53
N PHE A 158 5.97 -11.74 -8.74
CA PHE A 158 5.81 -10.92 -9.96
C PHE A 158 4.40 -11.00 -10.60
N VAL A 159 3.53 -11.88 -10.12
CA VAL A 159 2.23 -12.16 -10.78
C VAL A 159 1.17 -11.10 -10.42
N SER A 160 1.39 -10.31 -9.36
CA SER A 160 0.54 -9.17 -9.00
C SER A 160 1.35 -8.02 -8.39
N GLU A 161 2.49 -7.67 -9.01
CA GLU A 161 3.48 -6.69 -8.52
C GLU A 161 2.85 -5.46 -7.85
N ASN A 162 1.77 -4.91 -8.42
CA ASN A 162 1.17 -3.69 -7.90
C ASN A 162 0.51 -3.82 -6.53
N ASN A 163 -0.08 -4.97 -6.16
CA ASN A 163 -0.92 -5.01 -4.95
C ASN A 163 -0.11 -5.23 -3.67
N LEU A 164 0.92 -6.09 -3.68
CA LEU A 164 1.77 -6.29 -2.51
C LEU A 164 2.56 -5.01 -2.24
N GLU A 165 3.23 -4.47 -3.25
CA GLU A 165 4.12 -3.33 -3.05
C GLU A 165 3.33 -2.04 -2.69
N GLN A 166 2.07 -1.92 -3.10
CA GLN A 166 1.17 -0.86 -2.61
C GLN A 166 0.80 -1.05 -1.13
N LEU A 167 0.57 -2.29 -0.70
CA LEU A 167 0.31 -2.59 0.71
C LEU A 167 1.57 -2.36 1.56
N GLU A 168 2.75 -2.73 1.06
CA GLU A 168 4.06 -2.43 1.66
C GLU A 168 4.19 -0.91 1.85
N LEU A 169 4.05 -0.13 0.77
CA LEU A 169 4.14 1.33 0.81
C LEU A 169 3.16 1.96 1.81
N LEU A 170 1.92 1.48 1.85
CA LEU A 170 0.91 1.95 2.80
C LEU A 170 1.26 1.56 4.24
N GLY A 171 1.77 0.35 4.45
CA GLY A 171 2.24 -0.11 5.74
C GLY A 171 3.41 0.69 6.29
N ASP A 172 4.42 0.98 5.45
CA ASP A 172 5.59 1.78 5.79
C ASP A 172 5.18 3.16 6.32
N VAL A 173 4.32 3.88 5.60
CA VAL A 173 3.86 5.21 6.06
C VAL A 173 2.99 5.16 7.33
N VAL A 174 2.22 4.09 7.54
CA VAL A 174 1.47 3.89 8.80
C VAL A 174 2.43 3.64 9.97
N LEU A 175 3.44 2.80 9.77
CA LEU A 175 4.46 2.50 10.78
C LEU A 175 5.33 3.74 11.09
N GLU A 176 5.61 4.57 10.09
CA GLU A 176 6.25 5.88 10.27
C GLU A 176 5.42 6.78 11.20
N VAL A 177 4.11 6.88 10.96
CA VAL A 177 3.18 7.65 11.82
C VAL A 177 3.18 7.13 13.25
N PHE A 178 3.02 5.81 13.44
CA PHE A 178 3.05 5.19 14.76
C PHE A 178 4.34 5.50 15.51
N SER A 179 5.47 5.29 14.85
CA SER A 179 6.78 5.44 15.47
C SER A 179 7.07 6.89 15.82
N ILE A 180 6.79 7.85 14.93
CA ILE A 180 7.01 9.28 15.20
C ILE A 180 6.12 9.76 16.34
N ILE A 181 4.83 9.42 16.36
CA ILE A 181 3.90 9.87 17.40
C ILE A 181 4.30 9.29 18.76
N CYS A 182 4.56 7.98 18.83
CA CYS A 182 4.97 7.33 20.07
C CYS A 182 6.29 7.89 20.59
N GLU A 183 7.29 8.05 19.71
CA GLU A 183 8.57 8.63 20.08
C GLU A 183 8.40 10.05 20.61
N THR A 184 7.51 10.84 19.99
CA THR A 184 7.29 12.23 20.37
C THR A 184 6.57 12.37 21.70
N LEU A 185 5.55 11.55 21.97
CA LEU A 185 4.70 11.68 23.15
C LEU A 185 5.24 10.96 24.39
N ASN A 186 6.06 9.92 24.22
CA ASN A 186 6.58 9.13 25.33
C ASN A 186 8.07 9.45 25.63
N THR A 187 8.33 10.72 25.95
CA THR A 187 9.69 11.24 26.21
C THR A 187 10.39 10.64 27.44
N LYS A 188 9.65 9.94 28.31
CA LYS A 188 10.16 9.38 29.58
C LYS A 188 11.19 8.27 29.42
N ASN A 189 11.28 7.65 28.24
CA ASN A 189 12.20 6.55 27.94
C ASN A 189 13.30 6.92 26.93
N ARG A 190 13.54 8.20 26.67
CA ARG A 190 14.56 8.59 25.69
C ARG A 190 15.98 8.42 26.20
N ASN A 191 16.79 7.72 25.40
CA ASN A 191 18.23 7.90 25.38
C ASN A 191 18.54 9.29 24.81
N MET A 192 19.18 10.17 25.59
CA MET A 192 19.51 11.55 25.19
C MET A 192 20.40 11.68 23.93
N CYS A 193 20.95 10.57 23.42
CA CYS A 193 21.89 10.59 22.29
C CYS A 193 21.23 10.59 20.90
N MET A 194 19.92 10.31 20.79
CA MET A 194 19.25 10.12 19.49
C MET A 194 18.12 11.13 19.28
N THR A 195 17.96 11.60 18.05
CA THR A 195 16.80 12.40 17.63
C THR A 195 15.54 11.53 17.54
N ILE A 196 14.35 12.16 17.53
CA ILE A 196 13.06 11.46 17.32
C ILE A 196 13.08 10.63 16.07
N ILE A 197 13.53 11.24 14.97
CA ILE A 197 13.49 10.64 13.65
C ILE A 197 14.39 9.41 13.63
N GLU A 198 15.58 9.48 14.22
CA GLU A 198 16.50 8.35 14.25
C GLU A 198 15.93 7.21 15.11
N ALA A 199 15.36 7.51 16.29
CA ALA A 199 14.73 6.50 17.14
C ALA A 199 13.50 5.87 16.46
N ALA A 200 12.69 6.65 15.76
CA ALA A 200 11.55 6.13 14.99
C ALA A 200 12.04 5.21 13.86
N LYS A 201 13.05 5.63 13.09
CA LYS A 201 13.65 4.86 12.00
C LYS A 201 14.27 3.54 12.45
N GLU A 202 14.96 3.52 13.59
CA GLU A 202 15.53 2.29 14.13
C GLU A 202 14.46 1.24 14.46
N ARG A 203 13.26 1.64 14.86
CA ARG A 203 12.15 0.71 15.17
C ARG A 203 11.51 0.08 13.94
N VAL A 204 11.41 0.85 12.86
CA VAL A 204 10.76 0.41 11.61
C VAL A 204 11.75 0.00 10.54
N CYS A 205 13.04 -0.08 10.86
CA CYS A 205 14.02 -0.60 9.90
C CYS A 205 13.78 -2.08 9.62
N ASN A 206 14.13 -2.53 8.41
CA ASN A 206 13.87 -3.90 7.97
C ASN A 206 14.43 -4.96 8.93
N GLN A 207 15.56 -4.69 9.59
CA GLN A 207 16.13 -5.61 10.58
C GLN A 207 15.23 -5.76 11.82
N ALA A 208 14.72 -4.64 12.34
CA ALA A 208 13.82 -4.66 13.50
C ALA A 208 12.48 -5.34 13.16
N LEU A 209 11.90 -5.03 12.00
CA LEU A 209 10.67 -5.67 11.52
C LEU A 209 10.88 -7.17 11.29
N TYR A 210 11.99 -7.55 10.67
CA TYR A 210 12.37 -8.96 10.50
C TYR A 210 12.47 -9.69 11.84
N ASP A 211 13.15 -9.11 12.83
CA ASP A 211 13.36 -9.75 14.13
C ASP A 211 12.05 -10.04 14.87
N ILE A 212 11.06 -9.16 14.73
CA ILE A 212 9.70 -9.32 15.28
C ILE A 212 8.90 -10.35 14.47
N SER A 213 9.17 -10.46 13.16
CA SER A 213 8.37 -11.24 12.20
C SER A 213 8.94 -12.62 11.87
N LYS A 214 9.92 -13.11 12.62
CA LYS A 214 10.58 -14.41 12.35
C LYS A 214 9.60 -15.58 12.31
N ASP A 215 8.53 -15.50 13.08
CA ASP A 215 7.50 -16.53 13.09
C ASP A 215 6.60 -16.47 11.86
N LEU A 216 6.58 -15.40 11.08
CA LEU A 216 5.84 -15.32 9.81
C LEU A 216 6.52 -16.06 8.65
N ILE A 217 7.82 -16.40 8.76
CA ILE A 217 8.60 -17.01 7.66
C ILE A 217 7.93 -18.25 7.07
N GLY A 218 7.34 -19.12 7.89
CA GLY A 218 6.65 -20.33 7.42
C GLY A 218 5.31 -20.08 6.72
N ARG A 219 4.77 -18.86 6.84
CA ARG A 219 3.46 -18.43 6.31
C ARG A 219 3.59 -17.55 5.06
N ILE A 220 4.74 -16.90 4.87
CA ILE A 220 5.05 -16.14 3.66
C ILE A 220 5.33 -17.10 2.50
N ARG A 221 4.87 -16.73 1.31
CA ARG A 221 4.97 -17.52 0.08
C ARG A 221 5.64 -16.69 -1.00
N ALA A 222 6.23 -17.35 -2.00
CA ALA A 222 6.63 -16.69 -3.23
C ALA A 222 6.04 -17.38 -4.46
N ILE A 223 5.69 -16.59 -5.47
CA ILE A 223 5.15 -17.05 -6.74
C ILE A 223 5.98 -16.48 -7.90
N PRO A 224 6.61 -17.33 -8.74
CA PRO A 224 6.67 -18.80 -8.60
C PRO A 224 7.57 -19.25 -7.42
N PRO A 225 7.31 -20.43 -6.82
CA PRO A 225 8.06 -20.93 -5.66
C PRO A 225 9.58 -21.04 -5.85
N THR A 226 10.04 -21.04 -7.11
CA THR A 226 11.44 -21.15 -7.53
C THR A 226 12.27 -19.89 -7.33
N GLU A 227 11.66 -18.74 -7.02
CA GLU A 227 12.37 -17.44 -7.02
C GLU A 227 12.92 -17.00 -5.65
N ILE A 228 12.69 -17.79 -4.59
CA ILE A 228 13.20 -17.50 -3.24
C ILE A 228 14.72 -17.77 -3.14
N THR A 229 15.32 -18.47 -4.11
CA THR A 229 16.76 -18.70 -4.14
C THR A 229 17.51 -17.54 -4.81
N LYS A 230 17.54 -16.36 -4.18
CA LYS A 230 18.70 -15.46 -4.37
C LYS A 230 19.86 -16.11 -3.62
N VAL A 231 20.52 -17.05 -4.28
CA VAL A 231 21.75 -17.65 -3.84
C VAL A 231 22.77 -16.54 -3.59
N SER A 232 22.99 -16.19 -2.32
CA SER A 232 24.25 -15.57 -1.91
C SER A 232 25.37 -16.51 -2.37
N PRO A 233 26.43 -16.02 -3.04
CA PRO A 233 27.44 -16.88 -3.65
C PRO A 233 27.98 -17.86 -2.61
N PHE A 234 27.71 -19.14 -2.86
CA PHE A 234 28.04 -20.24 -1.97
C PHE A 234 29.52 -20.19 -1.54
N THR A 235 29.76 -20.11 -0.24
CA THR A 235 30.95 -20.69 0.36
C THR A 235 30.77 -22.21 0.36
N ASN A 236 31.68 -22.92 -0.29
CA ASN A 236 31.68 -24.37 -0.52
C ASN A 236 31.20 -25.21 0.68
N ASN A 237 30.35 -26.22 0.40
CA ASN A 237 29.97 -27.38 1.23
C ASN A 237 28.77 -27.28 2.21
N GLN A 238 27.68 -26.59 1.89
CA GLN A 238 26.41 -26.77 2.63
C GLN A 238 25.28 -27.26 1.72
N GLU A 239 24.51 -28.25 2.22
CA GLU A 239 23.30 -28.79 1.58
C GLU A 239 22.27 -27.68 1.28
N PRO A 240 21.42 -27.85 0.25
CA PRO A 240 20.45 -26.85 -0.18
C PRO A 240 19.48 -26.54 0.97
N ARG A 241 19.65 -25.39 1.62
CA ARG A 241 18.70 -24.92 2.63
C ARG A 241 17.42 -24.49 1.95
N GLU A 242 16.33 -25.03 2.47
CA GLU A 242 14.93 -24.66 2.23
C GLU A 242 14.75 -23.13 2.24
N GLN A 243 13.93 -22.63 1.31
CA GLN A 243 13.23 -21.35 1.32
C GLN A 243 13.87 -20.21 2.16
N LEU A 244 15.01 -19.65 1.72
CA LEU A 244 15.62 -18.47 2.36
C LEU A 244 14.94 -17.18 1.89
N LEU A 245 13.83 -16.81 2.54
CA LEU A 245 13.32 -15.43 2.46
C LEU A 245 14.41 -14.48 2.96
N SER A 246 14.64 -13.37 2.26
CA SER A 246 15.58 -12.36 2.75
C SER A 246 14.99 -11.59 3.92
N VAL A 247 15.86 -10.92 4.70
CA VAL A 247 15.44 -9.99 5.77
C VAL A 247 14.45 -8.95 5.23
N LYS A 248 14.72 -8.47 4.00
CA LYS A 248 13.86 -7.49 3.33
C LYS A 248 12.48 -8.09 3.01
N ASP A 249 12.40 -9.26 2.38
CA ASP A 249 11.11 -9.84 1.97
C ASP A 249 10.16 -10.07 3.16
N VAL A 250 10.70 -10.47 4.31
CA VAL A 250 9.91 -10.67 5.53
C VAL A 250 9.47 -9.33 6.14
N ALA A 251 10.34 -8.32 6.12
CA ALA A 251 10.00 -6.98 6.58
C ALA A 251 8.92 -6.34 5.69
N ASP A 252 9.09 -6.41 4.37
CA ASP A 252 8.12 -5.90 3.39
C ASP A 252 6.77 -6.62 3.54
N SER A 253 6.77 -7.94 3.83
CA SER A 253 5.54 -8.67 4.14
C SER A 253 4.88 -8.19 5.44
N PHE A 254 5.66 -7.86 6.47
CA PHE A 254 5.12 -7.27 7.71
C PHE A 254 4.46 -5.92 7.43
N GLU A 255 5.14 -5.03 6.70
CA GLU A 255 4.60 -3.75 6.25
C GLU A 255 3.31 -3.96 5.46
N ALA A 256 3.30 -4.90 4.51
CA ALA A 256 2.12 -5.22 3.73
C ALA A 256 0.94 -5.73 4.59
N ILE A 257 1.19 -6.50 5.66
CA ILE A 257 0.13 -6.91 6.60
C ILE A 257 -0.43 -5.69 7.35
N ILE A 258 0.43 -4.74 7.75
CA ILE A 258 -0.02 -3.49 8.37
C ILE A 258 -0.81 -2.63 7.39
N GLY A 259 -0.36 -2.52 6.14
CA GLY A 259 -1.10 -1.86 5.07
C GLY A 259 -2.44 -2.53 4.77
N ALA A 260 -2.51 -3.86 4.82
CA ALA A 260 -3.75 -4.62 4.68
C ALA A 260 -4.71 -4.36 5.85
N ALA A 261 -4.19 -4.29 7.09
CA ALA A 261 -4.97 -3.94 8.27
C ALA A 261 -5.56 -2.52 8.14
N TRP A 262 -4.73 -1.55 7.74
CA TRP A 262 -5.16 -0.18 7.48
C TRP A 262 -6.23 -0.10 6.39
N LYS A 263 -6.04 -0.81 5.27
CA LYS A 263 -7.01 -0.83 4.17
C LYS A 263 -8.33 -1.53 4.53
N SER A 264 -8.30 -2.48 5.48
CA SER A 264 -9.50 -3.17 5.98
C SER A 264 -10.30 -2.32 6.95
N SER A 265 -9.61 -1.62 7.86
CA SER A 265 -10.18 -0.68 8.83
C SER A 265 -9.20 0.49 8.98
N PRO A 266 -9.45 1.65 8.33
CA PRO A 266 -8.53 2.77 8.33
C PRO A 266 -8.67 3.56 9.64
N GLU A 267 -8.43 2.88 10.76
CA GLU A 267 -8.53 3.41 12.11
C GLU A 267 -7.25 3.04 12.86
N PHE A 268 -6.55 4.05 13.38
CA PHE A 268 -5.28 3.83 14.07
C PHE A 268 -5.38 2.82 15.21
N GLN A 269 -6.50 2.78 15.93
CA GLN A 269 -6.71 1.83 17.02
C GLN A 269 -6.71 0.36 16.55
N ASP A 270 -7.29 0.07 15.40
CA ASP A 270 -7.36 -1.30 14.86
C ASP A 270 -6.03 -1.71 14.24
N THR A 271 -5.41 -0.83 13.45
CA THR A 271 -4.11 -1.10 12.83
C THR A 271 -2.98 -1.18 13.85
N PHE A 272 -3.00 -0.35 14.90
CA PHE A 272 -2.02 -0.42 15.99
C PHE A 272 -2.18 -1.71 16.79
N ARG A 273 -3.42 -2.19 17.01
CA ARG A 273 -3.67 -3.50 17.61
C ARG A 273 -3.13 -4.62 16.73
N ALA A 274 -3.36 -4.57 15.42
CA ALA A 274 -2.81 -5.56 14.49
C ALA A 274 -1.28 -5.63 14.57
N ALA A 275 -0.59 -4.48 14.57
CA ALA A 275 0.85 -4.44 14.74
C ALA A 275 1.31 -5.00 16.10
N GLY A 276 0.59 -4.67 17.17
CA GLY A 276 0.82 -5.24 18.50
C GLY A 276 0.67 -6.77 18.54
N ASN A 277 -0.34 -7.31 17.88
CA ASN A 277 -0.57 -8.77 17.78
C ASN A 277 0.52 -9.47 16.96
N LEU A 278 1.15 -8.77 16.00
CA LEU A 278 2.35 -9.26 15.30
C LEU A 278 3.62 -9.19 16.16
N GLY A 279 3.55 -8.57 17.35
CA GLY A 279 4.67 -8.49 18.29
C GLY A 279 5.37 -7.14 18.31
N MET A 280 4.89 -6.14 17.56
CA MET A 280 5.44 -4.80 17.61
C MET A 280 5.08 -4.11 18.93
N VAL A 281 6.11 -3.74 19.71
CA VAL A 281 5.95 -2.99 20.96
C VAL A 281 6.69 -1.67 20.85
N ILE A 282 5.95 -0.56 20.85
CA ILE A 282 6.56 0.78 20.79
C ILE A 282 6.57 1.38 22.19
N GLN A 283 7.76 1.43 22.80
CA GLN A 283 7.99 2.04 24.12
C GLN A 283 7.05 1.58 25.26
N GLY A 284 6.59 0.32 25.21
CA GLY A 284 5.66 -0.22 26.20
C GLY A 284 4.21 0.30 26.06
N ILE A 285 3.91 1.04 25.00
CA ILE A 285 2.55 1.43 24.62
C ILE A 285 1.87 0.23 23.99
N THR A 286 0.77 -0.22 24.58
CA THR A 286 0.02 -1.41 24.15
C THR A 286 -1.31 -1.10 23.48
N SER A 287 -1.71 0.17 23.46
CA SER A 287 -2.94 0.60 22.79
C SER A 287 -2.85 2.04 22.30
N TRP A 288 -3.54 2.34 21.20
CA TRP A 288 -3.63 3.70 20.67
C TRP A 288 -4.24 4.68 21.67
N ARG A 289 -5.21 4.22 22.48
CA ARG A 289 -5.78 5.03 23.56
C ARG A 289 -4.75 5.60 24.54
N GLN A 290 -3.71 4.83 24.90
CA GLN A 290 -2.64 5.34 25.77
C GLN A 290 -1.90 6.53 25.15
N ILE A 291 -1.79 6.58 23.82
CA ILE A 291 -1.18 7.70 23.09
C ILE A 291 -2.07 8.94 23.19
N VAL A 292 -3.38 8.77 23.01
CA VAL A 292 -4.36 9.86 23.19
C VAL A 292 -4.33 10.39 24.62
N ASP A 293 -4.15 9.53 25.63
CA ASP A 293 -4.03 9.93 27.04
C ASP A 293 -2.73 10.70 27.35
N LEU A 294 -1.70 10.60 26.47
CA LEU A 294 -0.45 11.37 26.56
C LEU A 294 -0.54 12.73 25.86
N ALA A 295 -1.64 13.03 25.19
CA ALA A 295 -1.83 14.29 24.48
C ALA A 295 -1.74 15.50 25.43
N PRO A 296 -1.30 16.68 24.95
CA PRO A 296 -1.29 17.87 25.78
C PRO A 296 -2.71 18.20 26.21
N PRO A 297 -2.90 18.79 27.39
CA PRO A 297 -4.21 19.29 27.77
C PRO A 297 -4.68 20.35 26.77
N LYS A 298 -6.00 20.40 26.56
CA LYS A 298 -6.65 21.54 25.91
C LYS A 298 -6.30 22.81 26.71
N GLY A 299 -6.06 23.90 26.02
CA GLY A 299 -5.72 25.15 26.67
C GLY A 299 -6.33 26.35 25.98
N VAL A 300 -6.09 27.52 26.57
CA VAL A 300 -6.74 28.76 26.17
C VAL A 300 -5.98 29.37 25.01
N LEU A 301 -6.66 29.54 23.88
CA LEU A 301 -6.13 30.28 22.75
C LEU A 301 -6.04 31.78 23.08
N SER A 302 -4.97 32.43 22.59
CA SER A 302 -4.90 33.89 22.57
C SER A 302 -5.98 34.46 21.65
N ASP A 303 -6.35 35.73 21.83
CA ASP A 303 -7.37 36.36 20.98
C ASP A 303 -6.92 36.41 19.50
N GLU A 304 -5.62 36.59 19.25
CA GLU A 304 -5.06 36.50 17.89
C GLU A 304 -5.22 35.10 17.31
N ALA A 305 -4.87 34.05 18.07
CA ALA A 305 -5.02 32.66 17.64
C ALA A 305 -6.50 32.33 17.39
N LYS A 306 -7.42 32.80 18.23
CA LYS A 306 -8.88 32.63 18.04
C LYS A 306 -9.36 33.29 16.75
N ASN A 307 -8.90 34.50 16.46
CA ASN A 307 -9.27 35.20 15.23
C ASN A 307 -8.76 34.48 13.98
N LYS A 308 -7.49 34.05 13.99
CA LYS A 308 -6.90 33.26 12.88
C LYS A 308 -7.57 31.90 12.73
N LEU A 309 -7.81 31.19 13.83
CA LEU A 309 -8.52 29.90 13.82
C LEU A 309 -9.95 30.05 13.31
N GLY A 310 -10.65 31.12 13.70
CA GLY A 310 -11.98 31.44 13.19
C GLY A 310 -11.98 31.75 11.70
N ALA A 311 -10.96 32.45 11.19
CA ALA A 311 -10.78 32.67 9.75
C ALA A 311 -10.44 31.38 9.00
N LEU A 312 -9.60 30.49 9.57
CA LEU A 312 -9.30 29.19 8.99
C LEU A 312 -10.53 28.28 8.97
N SER A 313 -11.33 28.29 10.04
CA SER A 313 -12.58 27.55 10.14
C SER A 313 -13.58 27.98 9.06
N LYS A 314 -13.64 29.28 8.76
CA LYS A 314 -14.47 29.81 7.65
C LYS A 314 -14.00 29.31 6.29
N LEU A 315 -12.70 29.12 6.10
CA LEU A 315 -12.14 28.61 4.85
C LEU A 315 -12.50 27.13 4.62
N MET A 316 -12.72 26.37 5.69
CA MET A 316 -12.95 24.92 5.61
C MET A 316 -14.40 24.49 5.37
N GLU A 317 -15.40 25.27 5.79
CA GLU A 317 -16.86 25.01 5.68
C GLU A 317 -17.34 23.56 6.01
N PRO A 318 -18.19 23.33 7.03
CA PRO A 318 -18.85 24.30 7.91
C PRO A 318 -17.93 24.83 9.02
N ALA A 319 -18.19 26.07 9.46
CA ALA A 319 -17.32 26.90 10.30
C ALA A 319 -17.13 26.43 11.77
N GLU A 320 -17.71 25.30 12.19
CA GLU A 320 -17.66 24.79 13.57
C GLU A 320 -16.48 23.82 13.79
N ALA A 321 -15.32 24.10 13.17
CA ALA A 321 -14.42 23.03 12.78
C ALA A 321 -13.31 22.65 13.75
N PHE A 322 -12.91 23.51 14.69
CA PHE A 322 -11.70 23.28 15.48
C PHE A 322 -11.89 23.45 16.97
N ASN A 323 -11.38 22.47 17.72
CA ASN A 323 -11.30 22.54 19.17
C ASN A 323 -10.18 23.49 19.60
N GLU A 324 -10.43 24.29 20.63
CA GLU A 324 -9.38 25.12 21.24
C GLU A 324 -8.30 24.22 21.87
N HIS A 325 -7.17 24.08 21.18
CA HIS A 325 -6.02 23.30 21.64
C HIS A 325 -4.78 24.17 21.71
N ASN A 326 -3.90 23.91 22.69
CA ASN A 326 -2.61 24.60 22.81
C ASN A 326 -1.73 24.51 21.55
N ALA A 327 -1.98 23.48 20.72
CA ALA A 327 -1.30 23.26 19.45
C ALA A 327 -1.60 24.38 18.44
N PHE A 328 -2.84 24.87 18.39
CA PHE A 328 -3.17 26.02 17.54
C PHE A 328 -2.59 27.32 18.06
N ASN A 329 -2.52 27.53 19.38
CA ASN A 329 -1.82 28.69 19.93
C ASN A 329 -0.35 28.68 19.51
N PHE A 330 0.28 27.50 19.54
CA PHE A 330 1.65 27.32 19.10
C PHE A 330 1.80 27.68 17.61
N VAL A 331 1.01 27.07 16.73
CA VAL A 331 1.14 27.28 15.27
C VAL A 331 0.76 28.69 14.84
N LEU A 332 -0.31 29.26 15.38
CA LEU A 332 -0.89 30.51 14.88
C LEU A 332 -0.32 31.78 15.53
N CYS A 333 0.47 31.64 16.62
CA CYS A 333 0.99 32.78 17.37
C CYS A 333 2.45 32.66 17.83
N SER A 334 3.16 31.54 17.66
CA SER A 334 4.50 31.41 18.26
C SER A 334 5.55 32.30 17.63
N SER A 335 5.81 33.44 18.30
CA SER A 335 7.04 34.21 18.25
C SER A 335 8.04 33.80 19.36
N GLY A 336 7.81 32.67 20.05
CA GLY A 336 8.56 32.23 21.22
C GLY A 336 8.89 30.73 21.22
N LYS A 337 9.84 30.32 22.07
CA LYS A 337 10.27 28.91 22.16
C LYS A 337 9.13 28.04 22.74
N PRO A 338 8.78 26.91 22.10
CA PRO A 338 7.80 25.98 22.64
C PRO A 338 8.20 25.52 24.05
N GLN A 339 7.26 25.63 25.00
CA GLN A 339 7.44 25.16 26.38
C GLN A 339 7.31 23.63 26.50
N ASP A 340 6.58 23.00 25.59
CA ASP A 340 6.32 21.55 25.56
C ASP A 340 7.19 20.88 24.48
N ASP A 341 7.72 19.70 24.79
CA ASP A 341 8.52 18.92 23.85
C ASP A 341 7.66 18.42 22.68
N LEU A 342 6.37 18.14 22.87
CA LEU A 342 5.50 17.75 21.75
C LEU A 342 5.44 18.85 20.68
N LEU A 343 5.30 20.11 21.11
CA LEU A 343 5.15 21.25 20.22
C LEU A 343 6.41 21.47 19.36
N LYS A 344 7.61 21.12 19.87
CA LYS A 344 8.88 21.18 19.11
C LYS A 344 8.93 20.20 17.93
N HIS A 345 8.06 19.21 17.91
CA HIS A 345 8.14 18.07 17.01
C HIS A 345 6.88 17.90 16.16
N MET A 346 5.99 18.91 16.18
CA MET A 346 4.78 18.93 15.36
C MET A 346 5.08 18.84 13.87
N GLU A 347 6.21 19.41 13.40
CA GLU A 347 6.63 19.27 12.01
C GLU A 347 6.77 17.79 11.60
N HIS A 348 7.34 16.95 12.47
CA HIS A 348 7.57 15.54 12.16
C HIS A 348 6.26 14.76 12.14
N ILE A 349 5.37 15.00 13.10
CA ILE A 349 4.01 14.41 13.12
C ILE A 349 3.27 14.81 11.84
N GLY A 350 3.28 16.09 11.50
CA GLY A 350 2.63 16.61 10.29
C GLY A 350 3.18 16.00 9.00
N THR A 351 4.50 15.84 8.93
CA THR A 351 5.17 15.19 7.78
C THR A 351 4.67 13.76 7.59
N ALA A 352 4.62 12.96 8.67
CA ALA A 352 4.16 11.58 8.63
C ALA A 352 2.69 11.47 8.22
N LEU A 353 1.83 12.35 8.76
CA LEU A 353 0.41 12.38 8.42
C LEU A 353 0.16 12.79 6.95
N ILE A 354 0.89 13.79 6.44
CA ILE A 354 0.80 14.19 5.04
C ILE A 354 1.25 13.04 4.12
N ASN A 355 2.33 12.33 4.47
CA ASN A 355 2.78 11.16 3.71
C ASN A 355 1.68 10.08 3.66
N LEU A 356 1.08 9.74 4.80
CA LEU A 356 0.01 8.75 4.89
C LEU A 356 -1.19 9.15 4.02
N LEU A 357 -1.72 10.36 4.20
CA LEU A 357 -2.87 10.85 3.43
C LEU A 357 -2.58 10.93 1.94
N GLN A 358 -1.37 11.32 1.56
CA GLN A 358 -0.97 11.35 0.17
C GLN A 358 -0.91 9.94 -0.42
N VAL A 359 -0.29 8.97 0.28
CA VAL A 359 -0.22 7.59 -0.20
C VAL A 359 -1.61 6.98 -0.34
N GLU A 360 -2.52 7.20 0.62
CA GLU A 360 -3.92 6.78 0.50
C GLU A 360 -4.59 7.39 -0.74
N TYR A 361 -4.40 8.70 -0.94
CA TYR A 361 -4.96 9.41 -2.08
C TYR A 361 -4.41 8.90 -3.41
N ASP A 362 -3.09 8.71 -3.51
CA ASP A 362 -2.43 8.30 -4.74
C ASP A 362 -2.72 6.83 -5.09
N ILE A 363 -2.81 5.92 -4.11
CA ILE A 363 -3.27 4.54 -4.32
C ILE A 363 -4.73 4.52 -4.79
N GLY A 364 -5.60 5.32 -4.17
CA GLY A 364 -7.00 5.42 -4.58
C GLY A 364 -7.17 6.00 -5.99
N ARG A 365 -6.30 6.93 -6.37
CA ARG A 365 -6.33 7.61 -7.68
C ARG A 365 -5.65 6.82 -8.79
N TYR A 366 -4.60 6.06 -8.47
CA TYR A 366 -3.80 5.29 -9.41
C TYR A 366 -3.64 3.84 -8.93
N PRO A 367 -4.72 3.04 -8.89
CA PRO A 367 -4.69 1.67 -8.36
C PRO A 367 -3.77 0.72 -9.14
N ASP A 368 -3.47 1.03 -10.40
CA ASP A 368 -2.55 0.24 -11.24
C ASP A 368 -1.12 0.80 -11.28
N ALA A 369 -0.83 1.86 -10.50
CA ALA A 369 0.52 2.41 -10.44
C ALA A 369 1.44 1.50 -9.62
N ASN A 370 2.63 1.26 -10.15
CA ASN A 370 3.70 0.67 -9.38
C ASN A 370 4.22 1.67 -8.32
N PRO A 371 4.82 1.19 -7.22
CA PRO A 371 5.34 2.04 -6.15
C PRO A 371 6.42 3.00 -6.60
N GLY A 372 7.18 2.65 -7.65
CA GLY A 372 8.17 3.55 -8.24
C GLY A 372 7.55 4.83 -8.79
N LEU A 373 6.33 4.75 -9.34
CA LEU A 373 5.55 5.90 -9.75
C LEU A 373 4.92 6.63 -8.55
N LEU A 374 4.36 5.90 -7.59
CA LEU A 374 3.77 6.48 -6.38
C LEU A 374 4.79 7.28 -5.56
N THR A 375 6.01 6.73 -5.41
CA THR A 375 7.13 7.42 -4.76
C THR A 375 7.50 8.73 -5.47
N LYS A 376 7.42 8.76 -6.80
CA LYS A 376 7.70 9.99 -7.58
C LYS A 376 6.60 11.03 -7.43
N LEU A 377 5.36 10.62 -7.17
CA LEU A 377 4.23 11.52 -6.94
C LEU A 377 4.33 12.22 -5.57
N LYS A 378 5.14 11.72 -4.64
CA LYS A 378 5.35 12.31 -3.31
C LYS A 378 5.62 13.81 -3.38
N MET A 379 4.91 14.59 -2.56
CA MET A 379 5.15 16.03 -2.43
C MET A 379 6.48 16.27 -1.74
N ASP A 380 7.33 17.05 -2.39
CA ASP A 380 8.53 17.61 -1.78
C ASP A 380 8.21 18.91 -1.02
N GLY A 381 9.22 19.50 -0.41
CA GLY A 381 9.08 20.74 0.34
C GLY A 381 8.56 21.90 -0.51
N ASP A 382 9.06 22.04 -1.72
CA ASP A 382 8.70 23.13 -2.63
C ASP A 382 7.24 22.99 -3.10
N THR A 383 6.77 21.76 -3.31
CA THR A 383 5.37 21.47 -3.60
C THR A 383 4.46 21.89 -2.44
N LEU A 384 4.85 21.63 -1.18
CA LEU A 384 4.10 22.06 0.00
C LEU A 384 4.09 23.59 0.15
N ILE A 385 5.18 24.26 -0.20
CA ILE A 385 5.28 25.72 -0.17
C ILE A 385 4.35 26.33 -1.23
N ALA A 386 4.42 25.81 -2.46
CA ALA A 386 3.54 26.22 -3.55
C ALA A 386 2.07 26.05 -3.18
N LEU A 387 1.71 24.89 -2.60
CA LEU A 387 0.37 24.61 -2.10
C LEU A 387 -0.06 25.62 -1.03
N CYS A 388 0.79 25.90 -0.05
CA CYS A 388 0.49 26.80 1.07
C CYS A 388 0.12 28.21 0.59
N VAL A 389 0.87 28.74 -0.38
CA VAL A 389 0.58 30.05 -0.98
C VAL A 389 -0.63 29.98 -1.90
N ASP A 390 -0.77 28.94 -2.73
CA ASP A 390 -1.86 28.83 -3.71
C ASP A 390 -3.24 28.71 -3.05
N SER A 391 -3.27 28.07 -1.88
CA SER A 391 -4.47 27.90 -1.06
C SER A 391 -4.77 29.10 -0.15
N GLY A 392 -3.90 30.13 -0.11
CA GLY A 392 -4.02 31.26 0.80
C GLY A 392 -3.72 30.93 2.26
N LEU A 393 -3.16 29.75 2.55
CA LEU A 393 -2.79 29.34 3.91
C LEU A 393 -1.59 30.15 4.45
N SER A 394 -0.78 30.74 3.57
CA SER A 394 0.32 31.64 3.93
C SER A 394 -0.12 32.84 4.78
N ASP A 395 -1.36 33.29 4.64
CA ASP A 395 -1.89 34.47 5.36
C ASP A 395 -2.10 34.21 6.86
N PHE A 396 -2.10 32.95 7.28
CA PHE A 396 -2.27 32.55 8.67
C PHE A 396 -0.94 32.47 9.44
N ILE A 397 0.19 32.60 8.76
CA ILE A 397 1.51 32.57 9.39
C ILE A 397 1.69 33.81 10.29
N PRO A 398 2.18 33.66 11.54
CA PRO A 398 2.51 34.79 12.39
C PRO A 398 3.45 35.79 11.71
N ALA A 399 3.19 37.08 11.87
CA ALA A 399 4.12 38.11 11.41
C ALA A 399 5.47 37.95 12.13
N GLY A 400 6.57 37.94 11.37
CA GLY A 400 7.90 37.67 11.91
C GLY A 400 9.03 37.96 10.93
N PRO A 401 10.28 37.56 11.27
CA PRO A 401 11.48 37.87 10.47
C PRO A 401 11.51 37.33 9.03
N GLY A 402 10.50 36.57 8.59
CA GLY A 402 10.37 36.06 7.22
C GLY A 402 9.17 36.58 6.44
N SER A 403 8.32 37.44 7.02
CA SER A 403 7.05 37.84 6.37
C SER A 403 7.26 38.56 5.03
N TYR A 404 8.32 39.38 4.92
CA TYR A 404 8.66 40.04 3.65
C TYR A 404 9.04 39.05 2.55
N ALA A 405 9.81 38.00 2.89
CA ALA A 405 10.18 36.95 1.95
C ALA A 405 8.95 36.15 1.50
N ILE A 406 8.00 35.89 2.41
CA ILE A 406 6.72 35.25 2.07
C ILE A 406 5.92 36.11 1.09
N THR A 407 5.82 37.42 1.31
CA THR A 407 5.11 38.33 0.39
C THR A 407 5.76 38.34 -1.00
N ILE A 408 7.08 38.52 -1.09
CA ILE A 408 7.81 38.49 -2.37
C ILE A 408 7.58 37.16 -3.08
N TYR A 409 7.81 36.06 -2.38
CA TYR A 409 7.67 34.73 -2.96
C TYR A 409 6.24 34.50 -3.46
N SER A 410 5.22 34.96 -2.73
CA SER A 410 3.83 34.85 -3.16
C SER A 410 3.55 35.61 -4.46
N GLU A 411 4.10 36.81 -4.63
CA GLU A 411 4.00 37.58 -5.88
C GLU A 411 4.71 36.88 -7.05
N LEU A 412 5.92 36.37 -6.82
CA LEU A 412 6.68 35.61 -7.82
C LEU A 412 5.96 34.32 -8.21
N GLN A 413 5.37 33.63 -7.23
CA GLN A 413 4.58 32.42 -7.42
C GLN A 413 3.36 32.69 -8.31
N GLN A 414 2.63 33.78 -8.06
CA GLN A 414 1.48 34.17 -8.90
C GLN A 414 1.90 34.52 -10.33
N ARG A 415 3.05 35.20 -10.49
CA ARG A 415 3.63 35.46 -11.81
C ARG A 415 3.95 34.15 -12.53
N ALA A 416 4.69 33.25 -11.89
CA ALA A 416 5.05 31.94 -12.45
C ALA A 416 3.79 31.13 -12.82
N LYS A 417 2.77 31.12 -11.96
CA LYS A 417 1.49 30.47 -12.26
C LYS A 417 0.83 31.08 -13.51
N SER A 418 0.80 32.40 -13.64
CA SER A 418 0.21 33.07 -14.81
C SER A 418 0.95 32.80 -16.12
N GLU A 419 2.28 32.67 -16.05
CA GLU A 419 3.14 32.49 -17.23
C GLU A 419 3.26 31.04 -17.67
N TYR A 420 3.31 30.10 -16.71
CA TYR A 420 3.73 28.72 -16.96
C TYR A 420 2.65 27.66 -16.72
N SER A 421 1.53 27.96 -16.04
CA SER A 421 0.52 26.94 -15.68
C SER A 421 -0.11 26.21 -16.88
N ASN A 422 -0.21 26.87 -18.04
CA ASN A 422 -0.71 26.26 -19.29
C ASN A 422 0.36 25.46 -20.05
N ILE A 423 1.61 25.50 -19.58
CA ILE A 423 2.79 24.95 -20.27
C ILE A 423 3.33 23.75 -19.50
N VAL A 424 3.42 23.86 -18.17
CA VAL A 424 3.98 22.85 -17.27
C VAL A 424 3.03 22.59 -16.10
N GLY A 425 3.00 21.35 -15.62
CA GLY A 425 2.17 20.98 -14.46
C GLY A 425 2.67 21.56 -13.14
N ARG A 426 4.00 21.68 -13.00
CA ARG A 426 4.71 22.16 -11.79
C ARG A 426 5.32 23.53 -12.00
N TRP A 427 4.45 24.52 -12.21
CA TRP A 427 4.87 25.89 -12.54
C TRP A 427 5.69 26.56 -11.41
N TRP A 428 5.64 26.07 -10.17
CA TRP A 428 6.43 26.60 -9.05
C TRP A 428 7.93 26.30 -9.16
N GLU A 429 8.34 25.29 -9.95
CA GLU A 429 9.75 25.00 -10.24
C GLU A 429 10.43 26.12 -11.06
N TYR A 430 9.66 27.11 -11.53
CA TYR A 430 10.11 28.26 -12.31
C TYR A 430 10.07 29.58 -11.53
N VAL A 431 9.88 29.52 -10.21
CA VAL A 431 10.00 30.70 -9.35
C VAL A 431 11.50 31.02 -9.19
N GLU A 432 11.90 32.24 -9.53
CA GLU A 432 13.31 32.66 -9.61
C GLU A 432 14.01 32.84 -8.25
N ASP A 433 13.32 32.68 -7.13
CA ASP A 433 13.81 32.95 -5.77
C ASP A 433 13.69 31.72 -4.85
N GLU A 434 14.48 31.68 -3.79
CA GLU A 434 14.49 30.55 -2.85
C GLU A 434 13.14 30.48 -2.09
N PRO A 435 12.46 29.32 -2.10
CA PRO A 435 11.17 29.18 -1.46
C PRO A 435 11.30 29.29 0.09
N PRO A 436 10.47 30.10 0.78
CA PRO A 436 10.54 30.28 2.22
C PRO A 436 10.20 28.98 2.97
N LYS A 437 11.21 28.28 3.50
CA LYS A 437 11.04 26.99 4.21
C LYS A 437 10.07 27.04 5.39
N THR A 438 9.84 28.22 5.97
CA THR A 438 8.82 28.41 7.02
C THR A 438 7.42 28.03 6.56
N LEU A 439 7.09 28.16 5.27
CA LEU A 439 5.76 27.82 4.72
C LEU A 439 5.47 26.32 4.80
N GLN A 440 6.43 25.45 4.43
CA GLN A 440 6.25 23.99 4.56
C GLN A 440 6.22 23.53 6.02
N VAL A 441 7.01 24.15 6.90
CA VAL A 441 7.03 23.82 8.33
C VAL A 441 5.68 24.17 8.94
N PHE A 442 5.19 25.39 8.69
CA PHE A 442 3.88 25.84 9.15
C PHE A 442 2.76 24.89 8.71
N LEU A 443 2.76 24.48 7.45
CA LEU A 443 1.73 23.58 6.93
C LEU A 443 1.75 22.21 7.61
N ARG A 444 2.94 21.64 7.85
CA ARG A 444 3.11 20.38 8.59
C ARG A 444 2.62 20.53 10.04
N GLU A 445 3.04 21.59 10.73
CA GLU A 445 2.61 21.84 12.10
C GLU A 445 1.10 22.08 12.19
N LEU A 446 0.51 22.75 11.20
CA LEU A 446 -0.94 22.95 11.13
C LEU A 446 -1.69 21.62 11.01
N VAL A 447 -1.24 20.72 10.12
CA VAL A 447 -1.82 19.37 10.00
C VAL A 447 -1.73 18.60 11.32
N ALA A 448 -0.58 18.65 11.99
CA ALA A 448 -0.42 18.04 13.30
C ALA A 448 -1.32 18.67 14.37
N ALA A 449 -1.51 20.00 14.35
CA ALA A 449 -2.39 20.71 15.27
C ALA A 449 -3.84 20.26 15.12
N ILE A 450 -4.31 20.15 13.88
CA ILE A 450 -5.65 19.66 13.54
C ILE A 450 -5.82 18.24 14.08
N PHE A 451 -4.87 17.36 13.77
CA PHE A 451 -4.89 15.97 14.19
C PHE A 451 -4.98 15.80 15.72
N ILE A 452 -4.13 16.51 16.47
CA ILE A 452 -4.13 16.47 17.94
C ILE A 452 -5.44 17.05 18.49
N SER A 453 -5.93 18.15 17.90
CA SER A 453 -7.18 18.79 18.34
C SER A 453 -8.43 17.93 18.10
N ASP A 454 -8.34 17.00 17.15
CA ASP A 454 -9.39 16.05 16.77
C ASP A 454 -9.18 14.66 17.39
N ASN A 455 -8.54 14.63 18.57
CA ASN A 455 -8.26 13.42 19.34
C ASN A 455 -7.56 12.31 18.52
N PHE A 456 -6.59 12.69 17.67
CA PHE A 456 -5.79 11.76 16.88
C PHE A 456 -6.64 10.97 15.85
N SER A 457 -7.69 11.60 15.30
CA SER A 457 -8.46 11.05 14.18
C SER A 457 -7.87 11.50 12.84
N LEU A 458 -7.51 10.55 11.96
CA LEU A 458 -7.06 10.86 10.60
C LEU A 458 -8.24 11.21 9.68
N HIS A 459 -9.29 10.38 9.70
CA HIS A 459 -10.46 10.50 8.83
C HIS A 459 -11.51 11.51 9.32
N GLY A 460 -11.21 12.23 10.40
CA GLY A 460 -11.95 13.41 10.82
C GLY A 460 -11.46 14.67 10.11
N ARG A 461 -11.14 15.71 10.88
CA ARG A 461 -10.81 17.06 10.38
C ARG A 461 -9.55 17.11 9.53
N VAL A 462 -8.60 16.22 9.75
CA VAL A 462 -7.37 16.17 8.95
C VAL A 462 -7.68 15.76 7.50
N SER A 463 -8.51 14.73 7.31
CA SER A 463 -8.95 14.32 5.97
C SER A 463 -9.79 15.39 5.29
N GLU A 464 -10.66 16.10 6.02
CA GLU A 464 -11.39 17.27 5.48
C GLU A 464 -10.43 18.37 5.01
N PHE A 465 -9.42 18.71 5.82
CA PHE A 465 -8.38 19.67 5.46
C PHE A 465 -7.59 19.22 4.22
N PHE A 466 -7.21 17.94 4.17
CA PHE A 466 -6.53 17.36 3.02
C PHE A 466 -7.39 17.44 1.75
N ASN A 467 -8.65 17.01 1.82
CA ASN A 467 -9.57 17.02 0.68
C ASN A 467 -9.89 18.44 0.20
N LYS A 468 -9.85 19.43 1.09
CA LYS A 468 -10.09 20.84 0.74
C LYS A 468 -8.90 21.49 0.05
N PHE A 469 -7.68 21.26 0.53
CA PHE A 469 -6.49 22.00 0.08
C PHE A 469 -5.51 21.14 -0.71
N PHE A 470 -5.19 19.94 -0.22
CA PHE A 470 -4.20 19.04 -0.83
C PHE A 470 -4.73 18.32 -2.05
N ALA A 471 -5.84 17.61 -1.91
CA ALA A 471 -6.38 16.78 -2.98
C ALA A 471 -6.64 17.56 -4.28
N PRO A 472 -7.21 18.78 -4.28
CA PRO A 472 -7.41 19.54 -5.51
C PRO A 472 -6.10 19.97 -6.17
N PHE A 473 -5.12 20.37 -5.37
CA PHE A 473 -3.80 20.78 -5.85
C PHE A 473 -3.02 19.58 -6.43
N LEU A 474 -3.01 18.45 -5.73
CA LEU A 474 -2.47 17.17 -6.22
C LEU A 474 -3.18 16.74 -7.51
N CYS A 475 -4.50 16.88 -7.55
CA CYS A 475 -5.31 16.56 -8.71
C CYS A 475 -4.86 17.33 -9.95
N ALA A 476 -4.68 18.65 -9.79
CA ALA A 476 -4.34 19.55 -10.87
C ALA A 476 -2.86 19.48 -11.29
N HIS A 477 -1.93 19.34 -10.34
CA HIS A 477 -0.52 19.65 -10.59
C HIS A 477 0.45 18.47 -10.37
N VAL A 478 0.10 17.52 -9.51
CA VAL A 478 0.96 16.39 -9.17
C VAL A 478 0.41 15.13 -9.83
N THR A 479 0.76 14.96 -11.11
CA THR A 479 0.28 13.85 -11.94
C THR A 479 1.44 13.11 -12.60
N PRO A 480 1.27 11.82 -12.96
CA PRO A 480 2.30 11.08 -13.69
C PRO A 480 2.81 11.82 -14.92
N LYS A 481 1.89 12.48 -15.65
CA LYS A 481 2.23 13.30 -16.81
C LYS A 481 3.12 14.49 -16.45
N ALA A 482 2.80 15.22 -15.39
CA ALA A 482 3.56 16.39 -14.94
C ALA A 482 4.98 16.03 -14.48
N ILE A 483 5.18 14.81 -13.98
CA ILE A 483 6.47 14.36 -13.43
C ILE A 483 7.31 13.63 -14.49
N SER A 484 6.66 12.97 -15.45
CA SER A 484 7.33 12.25 -16.54
C SER A 484 7.83 13.16 -17.67
N SER A 485 7.45 14.44 -17.69
CA SER A 485 7.85 15.35 -18.75
C SER A 485 9.35 15.64 -18.70
N SER A 486 10.11 15.05 -19.61
CA SER A 486 11.53 15.38 -19.77
C SER A 486 11.72 16.88 -19.98
N GLY A 487 12.84 17.45 -19.51
CA GLY A 487 13.18 18.86 -19.75
C GLY A 487 13.12 19.26 -21.23
N ARG A 488 13.36 18.30 -22.12
CA ARG A 488 13.16 18.46 -23.57
C ARG A 488 11.69 18.70 -23.92
N GLN A 489 10.76 17.86 -23.47
CA GLN A 489 9.32 18.00 -23.73
C GLN A 489 8.73 19.28 -23.12
N ILE A 490 9.22 19.69 -21.96
CA ILE A 490 8.89 20.96 -21.33
C ILE A 490 9.31 22.13 -22.23
N ALA A 491 10.59 22.13 -22.65
CA ALA A 491 11.09 23.16 -23.53
C ALA A 491 10.35 23.15 -24.89
N TYR A 492 9.97 21.96 -25.39
CA TYR A 492 9.12 21.85 -26.57
C TYR A 492 7.75 22.54 -26.37
N SER A 493 7.09 22.26 -25.26
CA SER A 493 5.78 22.82 -24.96
C SER A 493 5.84 24.34 -24.78
N TYR A 494 6.90 24.85 -24.13
CA TYR A 494 7.12 26.28 -23.93
C TYR A 494 7.33 27.03 -25.26
N ILE A 495 8.24 26.54 -26.11
CA ILE A 495 8.54 27.17 -27.41
C ILE A 495 7.30 27.17 -28.32
N ARG A 496 6.52 26.10 -28.31
CA ARG A 496 5.24 26.02 -29.05
C ARG A 496 4.20 27.01 -28.49
N ALA A 497 4.07 27.13 -27.17
CA ALA A 497 3.16 28.07 -26.53
C ALA A 497 3.48 29.54 -26.87
N LYS A 498 4.76 29.86 -27.12
CA LYS A 498 5.19 31.18 -27.61
C LYS A 498 5.01 31.38 -29.13
N GLY A 499 4.33 30.46 -29.82
CA GLY A 499 3.96 30.57 -31.23
C GLY A 499 4.96 29.98 -32.22
N CYS A 500 6.01 29.30 -31.75
CA CYS A 500 6.98 28.67 -32.63
C CYS A 500 6.58 27.23 -32.98
N ASN A 501 6.16 27.02 -34.23
CA ASN A 501 5.66 25.73 -34.70
C ASN A 501 6.74 24.83 -35.31
N ALA A 502 7.91 25.39 -35.66
CA ALA A 502 9.04 24.66 -36.21
C ALA A 502 10.30 24.98 -35.41
N PHE A 503 10.68 24.06 -34.52
CA PHE A 503 11.88 24.16 -33.71
C PHE A 503 12.47 22.79 -33.40
N GLY A 504 13.80 22.75 -33.21
CA GLY A 504 14.53 21.52 -32.92
C GLY A 504 15.70 21.78 -31.98
N PHE A 505 16.02 20.79 -31.14
CA PHE A 505 17.27 20.76 -30.39
C PHE A 505 18.31 19.98 -31.19
N THR A 506 19.49 20.55 -31.38
CA THR A 506 20.65 19.80 -31.86
C THR A 506 21.07 18.77 -30.83
N ASP A 507 21.72 17.70 -31.29
CA ASP A 507 22.32 16.74 -30.36
C ASP A 507 23.34 17.43 -29.44
N PRO A 508 23.45 16.98 -28.18
CA PRO A 508 24.40 17.54 -27.23
C PRO A 508 25.83 17.44 -27.78
N GLN A 509 26.48 18.57 -27.99
CA GLN A 509 27.89 18.62 -28.40
C GLN A 509 28.77 18.67 -27.16
N LYS A 510 29.67 17.70 -27.01
CA LYS A 510 30.68 17.70 -25.96
C LYS A 510 31.74 18.76 -26.26
N ILE A 511 31.96 19.66 -25.32
CA ILE A 511 32.95 20.74 -25.37
C ILE A 511 34.03 20.45 -24.35
N GLY A 512 35.25 20.29 -24.84
CA GLY A 512 36.42 19.95 -24.03
C GLY A 512 36.68 18.44 -23.93
N SER A 513 37.87 18.10 -23.45
CA SER A 513 38.31 16.74 -23.17
C SER A 513 38.59 16.57 -21.67
N GLY A 514 38.50 15.34 -21.16
CA GLY A 514 38.70 15.03 -19.74
C GLY A 514 37.42 15.03 -18.91
N THR A 515 37.59 15.06 -17.58
CA THR A 515 36.51 14.99 -16.57
C THR A 515 35.65 16.24 -16.50
N ASP A 516 36.14 17.38 -17.01
CA ASP A 516 35.46 18.68 -16.96
C ASP A 516 34.72 19.04 -18.27
N ALA A 517 34.48 18.05 -19.12
CA ALA A 517 33.82 18.29 -20.39
C ALA A 517 32.38 18.79 -20.20
N LYS A 518 32.06 19.93 -20.81
CA LYS A 518 30.72 20.53 -20.80
C LYS A 518 29.91 20.04 -21.99
N TRP A 519 28.59 20.00 -21.87
CA TRP A 519 27.71 19.64 -22.98
C TRP A 519 26.94 20.87 -23.44
N ARG A 520 26.92 21.12 -24.75
CA ARG A 520 26.20 22.25 -25.38
C ARG A 520 25.05 21.70 -26.23
N CYS A 521 23.84 22.20 -25.99
CA CYS A 521 22.68 21.98 -26.85
C CYS A 521 22.29 23.32 -27.49
N GLN A 522 21.97 23.34 -28.79
CA GLN A 522 21.45 24.51 -29.48
C GLN A 522 19.99 24.27 -29.88
N GLY A 523 19.11 25.24 -29.63
CA GLY A 523 17.74 25.25 -30.13
C GLY A 523 17.62 26.17 -31.33
N THR A 524 16.95 25.74 -32.40
CA THR A 524 16.56 26.60 -33.52
C THR A 524 15.04 26.77 -33.53
N CYS A 525 14.54 27.98 -33.80
CA CYS A 525 13.12 28.26 -34.00
C CYS A 525 12.96 29.10 -35.28
N GLU A 526 12.09 28.67 -36.21
CA GLU A 526 11.93 29.33 -37.52
C GLU A 526 11.07 30.61 -37.46
N ALA A 527 10.30 30.82 -36.39
CA ALA A 527 9.54 32.05 -36.17
C ALA A 527 10.41 33.06 -35.39
N ALA A 528 11.16 33.87 -36.14
CA ALA A 528 12.11 34.90 -35.68
C ALA A 528 13.32 34.35 -34.90
N ARG A 529 14.53 34.58 -35.43
CA ARG A 529 15.79 34.42 -34.70
C ARG A 529 15.72 35.26 -33.43
N TYR A 530 15.49 34.64 -32.27
CA TYR A 530 15.77 35.28 -30.99
C TYR A 530 17.29 35.34 -30.80
N PRO A 531 17.93 36.53 -30.79
CA PRO A 531 19.31 36.66 -30.39
C PRO A 531 19.32 36.77 -28.86
N GLY A 532 19.23 35.64 -28.17
CA GLY A 532 19.21 35.60 -26.70
C GLY A 532 19.95 34.38 -26.22
N TRP A 533 21.17 34.57 -25.75
CA TRP A 533 22.08 33.53 -25.31
C TRP A 533 21.70 33.13 -23.88
N ALA A 534 21.55 31.84 -23.63
CA ALA A 534 21.57 31.31 -22.27
C ALA A 534 22.63 30.22 -22.24
N ASP A 535 23.76 30.50 -21.58
CA ASP A 535 24.72 29.48 -21.20
C ASP A 535 24.06 28.60 -20.13
N TRP A 536 23.54 27.45 -20.54
CA TRP A 536 23.14 26.40 -19.59
C TRP A 536 24.42 25.80 -19.00
N ALA A 537 24.82 26.30 -17.84
CA ALA A 537 25.79 25.61 -16.99
C ALA A 537 25.04 24.52 -16.21
N PRO A 538 25.50 23.25 -16.24
CA PRO A 538 25.02 22.27 -15.28
C PRO A 538 25.73 22.58 -13.97
N ASN A 539 25.08 23.34 -13.08
CA ASN A 539 25.26 23.36 -11.62
C ASN A 539 24.53 24.56 -11.03
N SER A 540 23.26 24.36 -10.70
CA SER A 540 22.53 25.00 -9.59
C SER A 540 21.20 24.29 -9.45
#